data_AF-A0A352XI51-F1
#
_entry.id   AF-A0A352XI51-F1
#
_cell.length_a   1.000
_cell.length_b   1.000
_cell.length_c   1.000
_cell.angle_alpha   90.00
_cell.angle_beta   90.00
_cell.angle_gamma   90.00
#
_symmetry.space_group_name_H-M   'P 1'
#
loop_
_entity.id
_entity.type
_entity.pdbx_description
1 polymer ?
#
loop_
_entity_poly.entity_id
_entity_poly.type
_entity_poly.pdbx_seq_one_letter_code
_entity_poly.pdbx_strand_id
1 'polypeptide(L)'
;MNTELKAETPIPIHDILDIQQTTCCIVGGGPAGVVLSLLLARQGIPVMLLETHKDFDRDFRGDTIHPSVMEIIDQLGLAERLLQLPHAKMRHITVQTPNGSIQFADFSRLKTRYQYITM
;
A
#
# COMPACT_ATOMS: atom_id res chain seq x y z
N MET A 1 15.88 -20.12 52.02
CA MET A 1 16.09 -19.50 50.70
C MET A 1 14.79 -19.68 49.94
N ASN A 2 13.85 -18.74 50.13
CA ASN A 2 12.50 -18.82 49.57
C ASN A 2 12.56 -18.35 48.12
N THR A 3 12.21 -19.24 47.20
CA THR A 3 12.05 -18.90 45.79
C THR A 3 10.61 -18.41 45.62
N GLU A 4 10.45 -17.10 45.48
CA GLU A 4 9.17 -16.49 45.12
C GLU A 4 8.73 -17.01 43.74
N LEU A 5 7.63 -17.76 43.69
CA LEU A 5 6.90 -17.96 42.45
C LEU A 5 6.38 -16.60 42.01
N LYS A 6 6.92 -16.07 40.90
CA LYS A 6 6.34 -14.92 40.20
C LYS A 6 4.93 -15.32 39.78
N ALA A 7 3.93 -14.64 40.32
CA ALA A 7 2.56 -14.75 39.88
C ALA A 7 2.47 -14.45 38.37
N GLU A 8 1.97 -15.41 37.59
CA GLU A 8 1.62 -15.19 36.19
C GLU A 8 0.60 -14.04 36.13
N THR A 9 0.88 -13.03 35.31
CA THR A 9 -0.04 -11.92 35.12
C THR A 9 -1.30 -12.46 34.45
N PRO A 10 -2.51 -12.23 35.01
CA PRO A 10 -3.75 -12.74 34.42
C PRO A 10 -3.89 -12.22 32.98
N ILE A 11 -4.07 -13.13 32.03
CA ILE A 11 -4.43 -12.76 30.66
C ILE A 11 -5.77 -12.00 30.76
N PRO A 12 -5.86 -10.75 30.29
CA PRO A 12 -7.09 -10.00 30.37
C PRO A 12 -8.18 -10.78 29.61
N ILE A 13 -9.27 -11.09 30.32
CA ILE A 13 -10.45 -11.69 29.72
C ILE A 13 -11.05 -10.60 28.84
N HIS A 14 -10.89 -10.74 27.52
CA HIS A 14 -11.55 -9.89 26.56
C HIS A 14 -12.92 -10.51 26.24
N ASP A 15 -13.99 -9.74 26.46
CA ASP A 15 -15.31 -10.12 26.00
C ASP A 15 -15.28 -10.28 24.48
N ILE A 16 -15.80 -11.40 23.98
CA ILE A 16 -15.93 -11.62 22.54
C ILE A 16 -17.07 -10.71 22.05
N LEU A 17 -16.71 -9.66 21.32
CA LEU A 17 -17.67 -8.68 20.79
C LEU A 17 -18.37 -9.16 19.52
N ASP A 18 -17.69 -9.96 18.69
CA ASP A 18 -18.21 -10.47 17.41
C ASP A 18 -17.45 -11.74 16.97
N ILE A 19 -18.12 -12.62 16.22
CA ILE A 19 -17.53 -13.80 15.58
C ILE A 19 -17.92 -13.82 14.11
N GLN A 20 -16.92 -13.75 13.24
CA GLN A 20 -17.10 -13.76 11.80
C GLN A 20 -16.34 -14.92 11.16
N GLN A 21 -16.94 -15.54 10.14
CA GLN A 21 -16.30 -16.60 9.36
C GLN A 21 -16.09 -16.13 7.92
N THR A 22 -14.90 -16.38 7.39
CA THR A 22 -14.51 -16.02 6.03
C THR A 22 -13.56 -17.07 5.47
N THR A 23 -13.35 -17.09 4.14
CA THR A 23 -12.38 -17.99 3.51
C THR A 23 -10.94 -17.49 3.70
N CYS A 24 -10.73 -16.17 3.68
CA CYS A 24 -9.42 -15.57 3.93
C CYS A 24 -9.55 -14.32 4.81
N CYS A 25 -8.78 -14.28 5.90
CA CYS A 25 -8.62 -13.09 6.72
C CYS A 25 -7.26 -12.46 6.40
N ILE A 26 -7.26 -11.19 6.01
CA ILE A 26 -6.07 -10.39 5.70
C ILE A 26 -5.97 -9.31 6.77
N VAL A 27 -4.80 -9.21 7.40
CA VAL A 27 -4.53 -8.22 8.45
C VAL A 27 -3.57 -7.17 7.91
N GLY A 28 -4.03 -5.92 7.84
CA GLY A 28 -3.30 -4.75 7.35
C GLY A 28 -3.84 -4.23 6.02
N GLY A 29 -4.39 -3.01 6.03
CA GLY A 29 -4.94 -2.29 4.89
C GLY A 29 -3.90 -1.49 4.09
N GLY A 30 -2.64 -1.93 4.06
CA GLY A 30 -1.62 -1.36 3.19
C GLY A 30 -1.80 -1.78 1.72
N PRO A 31 -0.96 -1.28 0.78
CA PRO A 31 -1.11 -1.54 -0.65
C PRO A 31 -1.23 -3.03 -1.01
N ALA A 32 -0.38 -3.87 -0.40
CA ALA A 32 -0.43 -5.31 -0.64
C ALA A 32 -1.74 -5.94 -0.12
N GLY A 33 -2.20 -5.57 1.07
CA GLY A 33 -3.41 -6.11 1.69
C GLY A 33 -4.67 -5.73 0.91
N VAL A 34 -4.80 -4.47 0.50
CA VAL A 34 -5.97 -4.00 -0.28
C VAL A 34 -5.97 -4.60 -1.69
N VAL A 35 -4.81 -4.70 -2.36
CA VAL A 35 -4.72 -5.30 -3.69
C VAL A 35 -5.03 -6.80 -3.63
N LEU A 36 -4.49 -7.54 -2.66
CA LEU A 36 -4.80 -8.96 -2.49
C LEU A 36 -6.30 -9.16 -2.20
N SER A 37 -6.87 -8.35 -1.31
CA SER A 37 -8.30 -8.40 -0.99
C SER A 37 -9.16 -8.18 -2.23
N LEU A 38 -8.82 -7.18 -3.05
CA LEU A 38 -9.50 -6.89 -4.31
C LEU A 38 -9.43 -8.09 -5.29
N LEU A 39 -8.25 -8.68 -5.45
CA LEU A 39 -8.03 -9.80 -6.38
C LEU A 39 -8.80 -11.06 -5.96
N LEU A 40 -8.85 -11.35 -4.67
CA LEU A 40 -9.61 -12.49 -4.14
C LEU A 40 -11.12 -12.24 -4.21
N ALA A 41 -11.59 -11.05 -3.83
CA ALA A 41 -12.99 -10.69 -3.91
C ALA A 41 -13.53 -10.73 -5.36
N ARG A 42 -12.73 -10.29 -6.33
CA ARG A 42 -13.07 -10.40 -7.78
C ARG A 42 -13.18 -11.84 -8.27
N GLN A 43 -12.54 -12.79 -7.61
CA GLN A 43 -12.69 -14.22 -7.89
C GLN A 43 -13.86 -14.85 -7.12
N GLY A 44 -14.66 -14.05 -6.41
CA GLY A 44 -15.80 -14.54 -5.62
C GLY A 44 -15.39 -15.22 -4.32
N ILE A 45 -14.14 -15.05 -3.87
CA ILE A 45 -13.65 -15.62 -2.61
C ILE A 45 -14.09 -14.69 -1.46
N PRO A 46 -14.78 -15.20 -0.43
CA PRO A 46 -15.06 -14.43 0.78
C PRO A 46 -13.77 -14.00 1.47
N VAL A 47 -13.58 -12.69 1.64
CA VAL A 47 -12.40 -12.10 2.28
C VAL A 47 -12.83 -11.11 3.35
N MET A 48 -12.15 -11.17 4.49
CA MET A 48 -12.20 -10.14 5.52
C MET A 48 -10.86 -9.42 5.57
N LEU A 49 -10.85 -8.11 5.37
CA LEU A 49 -9.68 -7.26 5.55
C LEU A 49 -9.81 -6.50 6.87
N LEU A 50 -8.85 -6.68 7.76
CA LEU A 50 -8.78 -6.00 9.05
C LEU A 50 -7.73 -4.91 9.00
N GLU A 51 -8.11 -3.70 9.42
CA GLU A 51 -7.20 -2.56 9.54
C GLU A 51 -7.43 -1.87 10.88
N THR A 52 -6.33 -1.59 11.57
CA THR A 52 -6.31 -0.95 12.88
C THR A 52 -6.68 0.52 12.80
N HIS A 53 -6.24 1.21 11.75
CA HIS A 53 -6.50 2.63 11.55
C HIS A 53 -7.88 2.86 10.94
N LYS A 54 -8.64 3.80 11.52
CA LYS A 54 -9.98 4.17 11.04
C LYS A 54 -9.95 5.16 9.87
N ASP A 55 -8.78 5.72 9.59
CA ASP A 55 -8.53 6.68 8.54
C ASP A 55 -7.26 6.29 7.75
N PHE A 56 -6.94 7.12 6.77
CA PHE A 56 -5.75 6.98 5.93
C PHE A 56 -4.63 7.95 6.35
N ASP A 57 -4.73 8.59 7.52
CA ASP A 57 -3.71 9.51 8.00
C ASP A 57 -2.55 8.69 8.60
N ARG A 58 -1.51 8.50 7.78
CA ARG A 58 -0.34 7.69 8.11
C ARG A 58 0.92 8.40 7.68
N ASP A 59 2.02 8.10 8.36
CA ASP A 59 3.37 8.40 7.86
C ASP A 59 3.58 7.68 6.52
N PHE A 60 3.22 8.36 5.44
CA PHE A 60 3.23 7.80 4.10
C PHE A 60 4.69 7.50 3.71
N ARG A 61 4.98 6.22 3.45
CA ARG A 61 6.26 5.81 2.86
C ARG A 61 5.98 5.28 1.46
N GLY A 62 6.60 5.89 0.44
CA GLY A 62 6.35 5.59 -0.97
C GLY A 62 5.44 6.62 -1.64
N ASP A 63 5.87 7.88 -1.66
CA ASP A 63 5.22 9.06 -2.27
C ASP A 63 5.23 9.05 -3.81
N THR A 64 5.68 7.97 -4.44
CA THR A 64 5.81 7.86 -5.88
C THR A 64 5.19 6.57 -6.41
N ILE A 65 4.45 6.68 -7.52
CA ILE A 65 3.99 5.52 -8.28
C ILE A 65 4.77 5.49 -9.59
N HIS A 66 5.58 4.45 -9.73
CA HIS A 66 6.40 4.23 -10.92
C HIS A 66 5.57 3.78 -12.14
N PRO A 67 6.04 4.03 -13.37
CA PRO A 67 5.42 3.56 -14.61
C PRO A 67 4.97 2.09 -14.58
N SER A 68 5.81 1.19 -14.08
CA SER A 68 5.50 -0.24 -13.97
C SER A 68 4.37 -0.53 -12.98
N VAL A 69 4.27 0.22 -11.89
CA VAL A 69 3.17 0.10 -10.94
C VAL A 69 1.90 0.68 -11.55
N MET A 70 1.97 1.79 -12.29
CA MET A 70 0.81 2.33 -13.02
C MET A 70 0.24 1.33 -14.03
N GLU A 71 1.08 0.53 -14.69
CA GLU A 71 0.60 -0.57 -15.55
C GLU A 71 -0.17 -1.64 -14.77
N ILE A 72 0.28 -1.98 -13.55
CA ILE A 72 -0.45 -2.92 -12.69
C ILE A 72 -1.79 -2.32 -12.26
N ILE A 73 -1.82 -1.04 -11.88
CA ILE A 73 -3.06 -0.32 -11.53
C ILE A 73 -4.03 -0.26 -12.72
N ASP A 74 -3.52 -0.15 -13.95
CA ASP A 74 -4.31 -0.21 -15.18
C ASP A 74 -4.91 -1.59 -15.42
N GLN A 75 -4.13 -2.65 -15.22
CA GLN A 75 -4.61 -4.03 -15.31
C GLN A 75 -5.70 -4.33 -14.26
N LEU A 76 -5.66 -3.65 -13.10
CA LEU A 76 -6.72 -3.70 -12.10
C LEU A 76 -7.96 -2.88 -12.48
N GLY A 77 -7.92 -2.12 -13.58
CA GLY A 77 -9.00 -1.23 -14.01
C GLY A 77 -9.18 0.01 -13.13
N LEU A 78 -8.11 0.43 -12.45
CA LEU A 78 -8.15 1.53 -11.48
C LEU A 78 -7.39 2.79 -11.94
N ALA A 79 -6.62 2.71 -13.02
CA ALA A 79 -5.73 3.79 -13.44
C ALA A 79 -6.48 5.09 -13.77
N GLU A 80 -7.61 5.02 -14.48
CA GLU A 80 -8.39 6.22 -14.82
C GLU A 80 -8.87 6.97 -13.57
N ARG A 81 -9.41 6.23 -12.59
CA ARG A 81 -9.87 6.81 -11.32
C ARG A 81 -8.71 7.38 -10.50
N LEU A 82 -7.58 6.68 -10.47
CA LEU A 82 -6.40 7.15 -9.77
C LEU A 82 -5.86 8.46 -10.38
N LEU A 83 -5.81 8.56 -11.71
CA LEU A 83 -5.33 9.75 -12.41
C LEU A 83 -6.31 10.93 -12.38
N GLN A 84 -7.52 10.77 -11.83
CA GLN A 84 -8.42 11.89 -11.54
C GLN A 84 -8.08 12.59 -10.22
N LEU A 85 -7.32 11.95 -9.33
CA LEU A 85 -6.85 12.57 -8.09
C LEU A 85 -5.78 13.63 -8.40
N PRO A 86 -5.63 14.66 -7.55
CA PRO A 86 -4.52 15.61 -7.68
C PRO A 86 -3.17 14.88 -7.67
N HIS A 87 -2.36 15.10 -8.72
CA HIS A 87 -1.02 14.52 -8.84
C HIS A 87 -0.15 15.37 -9.78
N ALA A 88 1.15 15.28 -9.62
CA ALA A 88 2.18 15.74 -10.52
C ALA A 88 2.70 14.58 -11.40
N LYS A 89 3.30 14.95 -12.54
CA LYS A 89 3.89 14.00 -13.49
C LYS A 89 5.36 14.32 -13.70
N MET A 90 6.25 13.54 -13.10
CA MET A 90 7.69 13.73 -13.24
C MET A 90 8.24 12.83 -14.35
N ARG A 91 8.66 13.45 -15.46
CA ARG A 91 9.25 12.74 -16.62
C ARG A 91 10.76 12.63 -16.56
N HIS A 92 11.39 13.61 -15.92
CA HIS A 92 12.84 13.71 -15.86
C HIS A 92 13.25 13.95 -14.41
N ILE A 93 14.30 13.24 -13.98
CA ILE A 93 14.97 13.50 -12.71
C ILE A 93 16.29 14.16 -13.06
N THR A 94 16.50 15.37 -12.54
CA THR A 94 17.71 16.14 -12.76
C THR A 94 18.41 16.33 -11.42
N VAL A 95 19.70 16.02 -11.39
CA VAL A 95 20.55 16.21 -10.22
C VAL A 95 21.40 17.45 -10.45
N GLN A 96 21.33 18.41 -9.53
CA GLN A 96 22.21 19.57 -9.56
C GLN A 96 23.55 19.19 -8.95
N THR A 97 24.62 19.43 -9.69
CA THR A 97 26.00 19.24 -9.22
C THR A 97 26.76 20.56 -9.29
N PRO A 98 27.90 20.70 -8.60
CA PRO A 98 28.76 21.89 -8.72
C PRO A 98 29.20 22.18 -10.16
N ASN A 99 29.23 21.17 -11.02
CA ASN A 99 29.67 21.28 -12.42
C ASN A 99 28.50 21.49 -13.40
N GLY A 100 27.28 21.67 -12.90
CA GLY A 100 26.07 21.86 -13.70
C GLY A 100 25.01 20.79 -13.44
N SER A 101 23.96 20.85 -14.26
CA SER A 101 22.80 19.97 -14.17
C SER A 101 23.02 18.68 -14.95
N ILE A 102 22.81 17.52 -14.31
CA ILE A 102 22.88 16.22 -14.96
C ILE A 102 21.47 15.60 -14.97
N GLN A 103 20.97 15.27 -16.16
CA GLN A 103 19.75 14.47 -16.27
C GLN A 103 20.05 13.03 -15.85
N PHE A 104 19.57 12.64 -14.68
CA PHE A 104 19.82 11.35 -14.06
C PHE A 104 18.86 10.28 -14.57
N ALA A 105 17.60 10.63 -14.80
CA ALA A 105 16.61 9.72 -15.38
C ALA A 105 15.69 10.44 -16.38
N ASP A 106 15.30 9.70 -17.41
CA ASP A 106 14.32 10.11 -18.43
C ASP A 106 13.30 8.99 -18.66
N PHE A 107 12.10 9.17 -18.10
CA PHE A 107 11.00 8.22 -18.21
C PHE A 107 10.21 8.36 -19.52
N SER A 108 10.41 9.45 -20.28
CA SER A 108 9.72 9.67 -21.58
C SER A 108 10.12 8.63 -22.64
N ARG A 109 11.24 7.93 -22.42
CA ARG A 109 11.76 6.89 -23.30
C ARG A 109 11.16 5.51 -23.03
N LEU A 110 10.35 5.36 -21.99
CA LEU A 110 9.71 4.09 -21.66
C LEU A 110 8.57 3.77 -22.63
N LYS A 111 8.48 2.51 -23.06
CA LYS A 111 7.43 2.01 -23.95
C LYS A 111 6.15 1.68 -23.18
N THR A 112 5.57 2.68 -22.54
CA THR A 112 4.37 2.55 -21.70
C THR A 112 3.48 3.78 -21.81
N ARG A 113 2.18 3.63 -21.53
CA ARG A 113 1.24 4.77 -21.47
C ARG A 113 1.59 5.73 -20.33
N TYR A 114 2.27 5.22 -19.30
CA TYR A 114 2.58 5.93 -18.05
C TYR A 114 4.05 6.34 -17.98
N GLN A 115 4.54 7.01 -19.02
CA GLN A 115 5.93 7.44 -19.19
C GLN A 115 6.38 8.58 -18.24
N TYR A 116 5.98 8.51 -16.97
CA TYR A 116 6.29 9.46 -15.90
C TYR A 116 6.07 8.79 -14.53
N ILE A 117 6.75 9.30 -13.50
CA ILE A 117 6.39 9.03 -12.10
C ILE A 117 5.16 9.88 -11.74
N THR A 118 4.15 9.24 -11.14
CA THR A 118 2.98 9.92 -10.55
C THR A 118 3.30 10.25 -9.09
N MET A 119 3.12 11.51 -8.68
CA MET A 119 3.36 12.01 -7.31
C MET A 119 2.20 12.85 -6.80
#